data_AF-A0A3L9YB90-F1
#
_entry.id   AF-A0A3L9YB90-F1
#
_cell.length_a   1.000
_cell.length_b   1.000
_cell.length_c   1.000
_cell.angle_alpha   90.00
_cell.angle_beta   90.00
_cell.angle_gamma   90.00
#
_symmetry.space_group_name_H-M   'P 1'
#
loop_
_entity.id
_entity.type
_entity.pdbx_description
1 polymer ?
#
loop_
_entity_poly.entity_id
_entity_poly.type
_entity_poly.pdbx_seq_one_letter_code
_entity_poly.pdbx_strand_id
1 'polypeptide(L)'
;MDTDLALLEAMPVRDTVVAREMARLWPNLFGPGDFVPLEINIDKILADDAQRRGSELTLAKIRLFLELHLRRPLYLMGVLKGGPRHSINGVDKNSRQVTPADAEAAAEIFEDLMEQVSLNGLPSRIETIADDQERMAWWSGLDREGRAKWVKASVDSGIGADAWTTYKIALSTLGDPAERA
;
A
#
# COMPACT_ATOMS: atom_id res chain seq x y z
N MET A 1 -25.33 -1.48 11.59
CA MET A 1 -24.43 -1.56 10.42
C MET A 1 -23.58 -0.30 10.23
N ASP A 2 -23.68 0.72 11.10
CA ASP A 2 -22.85 1.95 11.00
C ASP A 2 -21.49 1.85 11.73
N THR A 3 -21.38 0.97 12.72
CA THR A 3 -20.18 0.85 13.56
C THR A 3 -18.97 0.31 12.79
N ASP A 4 -19.21 -0.60 11.84
CA ASP A 4 -18.14 -1.20 11.03
C ASP A 4 -17.59 -0.20 10.01
N LEU A 5 -18.45 0.59 9.35
CA LEU A 5 -18.00 1.61 8.39
C LEU A 5 -17.17 2.71 9.07
N ALA A 6 -17.60 3.17 10.24
CA ALA A 6 -16.83 4.13 11.04
C ALA A 6 -15.47 3.57 11.49
N LEU A 7 -15.39 2.26 11.78
CA LEU A 7 -14.12 1.58 12.10
C LEU A 7 -13.18 1.50 10.88
N LEU A 8 -13.73 1.26 9.68
CA LEU A 8 -12.99 1.16 8.42
C LEU A 8 -12.56 2.55 7.90
N GLU A 9 -13.35 3.59 8.15
CA GLU A 9 -13.00 5.00 7.92
C GLU A 9 -11.95 5.50 8.91
N ALA A 10 -12.01 5.05 10.18
CA ALA A 10 -11.03 5.36 11.21
C ALA A 10 -9.69 4.64 11.02
N MET A 11 -9.58 3.70 10.07
CA MET A 11 -8.28 3.15 9.67
C MET A 11 -7.42 4.28 9.08
N PRO A 12 -6.33 4.70 9.74
CA PRO A 12 -5.60 5.88 9.33
C PRO A 12 -5.03 5.66 7.93
N VAL A 13 -5.51 6.45 6.97
CA VAL A 13 -4.67 6.86 5.84
C VAL A 13 -3.54 7.61 6.47
N ARG A 14 -2.40 6.93 6.66
CA ARG A 14 -1.24 7.64 7.14
C ARG A 14 -0.94 8.73 6.11
N ASP A 15 -1.02 9.97 6.58
CA ASP A 15 -0.80 11.21 5.86
C ASP A 15 0.67 11.34 5.44
N THR A 16 1.12 10.39 4.63
CA THR A 16 2.50 10.33 4.13
C THR A 16 2.66 11.39 3.04
N VAL A 17 3.89 11.86 2.85
CA VAL A 17 4.21 12.78 1.73
C VAL A 17 3.80 12.16 0.39
N VAL A 18 3.96 10.85 0.23
CA VAL A 18 3.51 10.11 -0.97
C VAL A 18 1.98 10.13 -1.09
N ALA A 19 1.24 9.81 -0.02
CA ALA A 19 -0.22 9.82 -0.06
C ALA A 19 -0.81 11.21 -0.35
N ARG A 20 -0.24 12.27 0.24
CA ARG A 20 -0.62 13.66 -0.05
C ARG A 20 -0.37 14.03 -1.50
N GLU A 21 0.80 13.65 -2.02
CA GLU A 21 1.16 13.94 -3.40
C GLU A 21 0.29 13.16 -4.40
N MET A 22 -0.02 11.89 -4.12
CA MET A 22 -0.97 11.08 -4.91
C MET A 22 -2.36 11.74 -4.95
N ALA A 23 -2.90 12.14 -3.78
CA ALA A 23 -4.19 12.82 -3.68
C ALA A 23 -4.20 14.21 -4.34
N ARG A 24 -3.07 14.94 -4.28
CA ARG A 24 -2.92 16.25 -4.93
C ARG A 24 -2.91 16.14 -6.45
N LEU A 25 -2.25 15.13 -7.01
CA LEU A 25 -2.12 14.95 -8.45
C LEU A 25 -3.37 14.33 -9.09
N TRP A 26 -4.02 13.39 -8.39
CA TRP A 26 -5.20 12.67 -8.85
C TRP A 26 -6.30 12.63 -7.77
N PRO A 27 -6.91 13.79 -7.47
CA PRO A 27 -7.93 13.89 -6.43
C PRO A 27 -9.16 13.03 -6.72
N ASN A 28 -9.48 12.75 -7.99
CA ASN A 28 -10.59 11.90 -8.38
C ASN A 28 -10.37 10.39 -8.13
N LEU A 29 -9.13 9.99 -7.82
CA LEU A 29 -8.76 8.59 -7.54
C LEU A 29 -8.40 8.37 -6.07
N PHE A 30 -7.77 9.37 -5.45
CA PHE A 30 -7.18 9.25 -4.12
C PHE A 30 -7.59 10.39 -3.18
N GLY A 31 -8.64 11.13 -3.53
CA GLY A 31 -9.21 12.19 -2.69
C GLY A 31 -9.82 11.66 -1.38
N PRO A 32 -10.10 12.56 -0.42
CA PRO A 32 -10.75 12.17 0.83
C PRO A 32 -12.10 11.50 0.57
N GLY A 33 -12.24 10.25 0.98
CA GLY A 33 -13.48 9.46 0.80
C GLY A 33 -13.60 8.78 -0.58
N ASP A 34 -12.64 8.98 -1.48
CA ASP A 34 -12.66 8.36 -2.80
C ASP A 34 -12.00 6.96 -2.77
N PHE A 35 -12.84 5.93 -2.92
CA PHE A 35 -12.45 4.51 -2.96
C PHE A 35 -13.06 3.85 -4.18
N VAL A 36 -12.53 4.22 -5.33
CA VAL A 36 -13.09 3.87 -6.63
C VAL A 36 -12.29 2.75 -7.28
N PRO A 37 -12.93 1.80 -8.00
CA PRO A 37 -12.19 0.77 -8.72
C PRO A 37 -11.23 1.40 -9.73
N LEU A 38 -9.94 1.08 -9.66
CA LEU A 38 -8.95 1.72 -10.54
C LEU A 38 -8.85 1.04 -11.91
N GLU A 39 -8.44 1.80 -12.91
CA GLU A 39 -8.06 1.28 -14.23
C GLU A 39 -6.97 0.19 -14.12
N ILE A 40 -7.00 -0.77 -15.04
CA ILE A 40 -6.00 -1.84 -15.12
C ILE A 40 -4.66 -1.23 -15.57
N ASN A 41 -3.55 -1.62 -14.93
CA ASN A 41 -2.20 -1.09 -15.17
C ASN A 41 -2.05 0.43 -14.91
N ILE A 42 -2.85 0.97 -13.98
CA ILE A 42 -2.82 2.39 -13.63
C ILE A 42 -1.47 2.85 -13.06
N ASP A 43 -0.66 1.95 -12.51
CA ASP A 43 0.68 2.24 -11.96
C ASP A 43 1.60 2.93 -12.99
N LYS A 44 1.62 2.43 -14.23
CA LYS A 44 2.43 3.00 -15.32
C LYS A 44 1.87 4.34 -15.79
N ILE A 45 0.54 4.45 -15.90
CA ILE A 45 -0.15 5.67 -16.33
C ILE A 45 0.14 6.81 -15.34
N LEU A 46 0.05 6.52 -14.04
CA LEU A 46 0.36 7.45 -12.97
C LEU A 46 1.84 7.86 -12.99
N ALA A 47 2.76 6.92 -13.25
CA ALA A 47 4.19 7.24 -13.31
C ALA A 47 4.53 8.17 -14.49
N ASP A 48 3.97 7.89 -15.67
CA ASP A 48 4.17 8.74 -16.85
C ASP A 48 3.57 10.13 -16.65
N ASP A 49 2.36 10.22 -16.07
CA ASP A 49 1.70 11.49 -15.79
C ASP A 49 2.41 12.29 -14.70
N ALA A 50 2.89 11.65 -13.63
CA ALA A 50 3.72 12.27 -12.59
C ALA A 50 4.99 12.89 -13.19
N GLN A 51 5.67 12.15 -14.07
CA GLN A 51 6.87 12.64 -14.75
C GLN A 51 6.57 13.87 -15.62
N ARG A 52 5.47 13.85 -16.39
CA ARG A 52 5.05 15.02 -17.20
C ARG A 52 4.73 16.24 -16.35
N ARG A 53 4.24 16.04 -15.13
CA ARG A 53 3.91 17.10 -14.16
C ARG A 53 5.10 17.53 -13.29
N GLY A 54 6.29 16.96 -13.52
CA GLY A 54 7.50 17.28 -12.76
C GLY A 54 7.44 16.83 -11.30
N SER A 55 6.68 15.78 -10.97
CA SER A 55 6.61 15.23 -9.62
C SER A 55 7.75 14.24 -9.34
N GLU A 56 8.17 14.18 -8.08
CA GLU A 56 9.17 13.24 -7.56
C GLU A 56 8.62 11.81 -7.30
N LEU A 57 7.35 11.57 -7.65
CA LEU A 57 6.74 10.26 -7.59
C LEU A 57 7.32 9.36 -8.68
N THR A 58 8.15 8.40 -8.27
CA THR A 58 8.66 7.34 -9.13
C THR A 58 7.66 6.18 -9.23
N LEU A 59 7.78 5.36 -10.28
CA LEU A 59 7.00 4.13 -10.41
C LEU A 59 7.07 3.24 -9.16
N ALA A 60 8.25 3.17 -8.51
CA ALA A 60 8.42 2.39 -7.28
C ALA A 60 7.59 2.96 -6.11
N LYS A 61 7.58 4.29 -5.92
CA LYS A 61 6.77 4.94 -4.88
C LYS A 61 5.26 4.74 -5.13
N ILE A 62 4.85 4.83 -6.40
CA ILE A 62 3.46 4.64 -6.82
C ILE A 62 3.02 3.20 -6.59
N ARG A 63 3.80 2.21 -7.04
CA ARG A 63 3.48 0.79 -6.83
C ARG A 63 3.31 0.44 -5.37
N LEU A 64 4.23 0.94 -4.53
CA LEU A 64 4.18 0.71 -3.10
C LEU A 64 2.95 1.34 -2.45
N PHE A 65 2.59 2.56 -2.86
CA PHE A 65 1.34 3.18 -2.42
C PHE A 65 0.11 2.36 -2.86
N LEU A 66 0.06 1.91 -4.12
CA LEU A 66 -1.05 1.13 -4.65
C LEU A 66 -1.17 -0.23 -3.95
N GLU A 67 -0.06 -0.91 -3.67
CA GLU A 67 -0.06 -2.19 -2.97
C GLU A 67 -0.76 -2.12 -1.59
N LEU A 68 -0.62 -0.97 -0.93
CA LEU A 68 -1.30 -0.67 0.33
C LEU A 68 -2.73 -0.21 0.10
N HIS A 69 -2.96 0.70 -0.85
CA HIS A 69 -4.27 1.28 -1.13
C HIS A 69 -5.29 0.22 -1.58
N LEU A 70 -4.88 -0.70 -2.45
CA LEU A 70 -5.73 -1.74 -3.03
C LEU A 70 -6.17 -2.80 -2.01
N ARG A 71 -5.48 -2.91 -0.87
CA ARG A 71 -5.84 -3.81 0.23
C ARG A 71 -6.68 -3.12 1.32
N ARG A 72 -7.06 -1.85 1.09
CA ARG A 72 -7.90 -1.13 2.05
C ARG A 72 -9.34 -1.66 1.98
N PRO A 73 -10.00 -1.88 3.11
CA PRO A 73 -11.36 -2.41 3.10
C PRO A 73 -12.33 -1.51 2.33
N LEU A 74 -12.22 -0.18 2.44
CA LEU A 74 -13.06 0.73 1.67
C LEU A 74 -12.82 0.63 0.15
N TYR A 75 -11.57 0.40 -0.27
CA TYR A 75 -11.27 0.13 -1.68
C TYR A 75 -11.90 -1.19 -2.14
N LEU A 76 -11.72 -2.26 -1.35
CA LEU A 76 -12.29 -3.58 -1.65
C LEU A 76 -13.83 -3.53 -1.72
N MET A 77 -14.49 -2.79 -0.82
CA MET A 77 -15.93 -2.52 -0.90
C MET A 77 -16.33 -1.80 -2.18
N GLY A 78 -15.52 -0.84 -2.65
CA GLY A 78 -15.69 -0.18 -3.93
C GLY A 78 -15.65 -1.17 -5.11
N VAL A 79 -14.72 -2.14 -5.07
CA VAL A 79 -14.63 -3.22 -6.07
C VAL A 79 -15.83 -4.18 -5.96
N LEU A 80 -16.23 -4.58 -4.76
CA LEU A 80 -17.38 -5.47 -4.53
C LEU A 80 -18.71 -4.89 -5.02
N LYS A 81 -18.87 -3.56 -4.91
CA LYS A 81 -20.01 -2.84 -5.47
C LYS A 81 -20.05 -2.91 -7.00
N GLY A 82 -18.90 -3.14 -7.64
CA GLY A 82 -18.74 -3.21 -9.09
C GLY A 82 -18.78 -1.85 -9.78
N GLY A 83 -19.10 -1.85 -11.08
CA GLY A 83 -19.21 -0.63 -11.90
C GLY A 83 -17.95 -0.31 -12.72
N PRO A 84 -17.86 0.91 -13.29
CA PRO A 84 -16.76 1.30 -14.15
C PRO A 84 -15.48 1.52 -13.35
N ARG A 85 -14.35 1.16 -13.96
CA ARG A 85 -13.02 1.50 -13.45
C ARG A 85 -12.66 2.94 -13.81
N HIS A 86 -12.04 3.64 -12.87
CA HIS A 86 -11.69 5.06 -12.98
C HIS A 86 -10.24 5.22 -13.44
N SER A 87 -10.05 6.07 -14.45
CA SER A 87 -8.72 6.48 -14.95
C SER A 87 -8.27 7.79 -14.30
N ILE A 88 -7.05 8.23 -14.61
CA ILE A 88 -6.58 9.58 -14.24
C ILE A 88 -7.45 10.71 -14.83
N ASN A 89 -8.25 10.42 -15.85
CA ASN A 89 -9.20 11.36 -16.48
C ASN A 89 -10.64 11.16 -16.00
N GLY A 90 -10.87 10.31 -15.00
CA GLY A 90 -12.19 9.94 -14.51
C GLY A 90 -12.81 8.75 -15.24
N VAL A 91 -14.14 8.66 -15.21
CA VAL A 91 -14.94 7.65 -15.90
C VAL A 91 -15.31 8.14 -17.29
N ASP A 92 -15.09 7.31 -18.29
CA ASP A 92 -15.58 7.53 -19.64
C ASP A 92 -16.52 6.39 -20.09
N LYS A 93 -17.13 6.56 -21.26
CA LYS A 93 -18.09 5.59 -21.83
C LYS A 93 -17.46 4.23 -22.19
N ASN A 94 -16.13 4.15 -22.26
CA ASN A 94 -15.36 2.96 -22.61
C ASN A 94 -14.61 2.37 -21.40
N SER A 95 -14.81 2.93 -20.20
CA SER A 95 -14.21 2.43 -18.97
C SER A 95 -14.56 0.97 -18.77
N ARG A 96 -13.53 0.14 -18.63
CA ARG A 96 -13.69 -1.28 -18.33
C ARG A 96 -14.45 -1.43 -17.01
N GLN A 97 -15.38 -2.37 -16.99
CA GLN A 97 -16.13 -2.68 -15.78
C GLN A 97 -15.32 -3.59 -14.86
N VAL A 98 -15.60 -3.51 -13.56
CA VAL A 98 -15.22 -4.56 -12.61
C VAL A 98 -15.92 -5.84 -13.04
N THR A 99 -15.15 -6.91 -13.22
CA THR A 99 -15.68 -8.22 -13.62
C THR A 99 -16.14 -9.02 -12.40
N PRO A 100 -16.96 -10.07 -12.58
CA PRO A 100 -17.31 -10.96 -11.48
C PRO A 100 -16.08 -11.59 -10.79
N ALA A 101 -15.05 -11.94 -11.57
CA ALA A 101 -13.80 -12.50 -11.04
C ALA A 101 -13.01 -11.47 -10.20
N ASP A 102 -13.04 -10.19 -10.59
CA ASP A 102 -12.43 -9.13 -9.78
C ASP A 102 -13.14 -8.96 -8.43
N ALA A 103 -14.47 -9.08 -8.42
CA ALA A 103 -15.27 -8.98 -7.22
C ALA A 103 -15.05 -10.19 -6.29
N GLU A 104 -14.95 -11.40 -6.85
CA GLU A 104 -14.63 -12.62 -6.10
C GLU A 104 -13.26 -12.53 -5.42
N ALA A 105 -12.21 -12.14 -6.16
CA ALA A 105 -10.89 -11.94 -5.59
C ALA A 105 -10.87 -10.83 -4.51
N ALA A 106 -11.65 -9.76 -4.69
CA ALA A 106 -11.78 -8.72 -3.68
C ALA A 106 -12.53 -9.21 -2.42
N ALA A 107 -13.50 -10.11 -2.57
CA ALA A 107 -14.23 -10.72 -1.47
C ALA A 107 -13.30 -11.57 -0.59
N GLU A 108 -12.49 -12.44 -1.21
CA GLU A 108 -11.50 -13.27 -0.50
C GLU A 108 -10.56 -12.41 0.36
N ILE A 109 -9.97 -11.37 -0.24
CA ILE A 109 -9.05 -10.46 0.48
C ILE A 109 -9.78 -9.72 1.61
N PHE A 110 -11.03 -9.34 1.39
CA PHE A 110 -11.83 -8.63 2.39
C PHE A 110 -12.20 -9.53 3.57
N GLU A 111 -12.60 -10.77 3.30
CA GLU A 111 -12.92 -11.78 4.31
C GLU A 111 -11.69 -12.11 5.17
N ASP A 112 -10.54 -12.38 4.55
CA ASP A 112 -9.27 -12.60 5.25
C ASP A 112 -8.92 -11.42 6.17
N LEU A 113 -9.13 -10.19 5.68
CA LEU A 113 -8.86 -8.99 6.45
C LEU A 113 -9.82 -8.87 7.65
N MET A 114 -11.10 -9.13 7.45
CA MET A 114 -12.11 -9.06 8.50
C MET A 114 -11.91 -10.17 9.55
N GLU A 115 -11.50 -11.37 9.14
CA GLU A 115 -11.16 -12.46 10.05
C GLU A 115 -9.96 -12.08 10.92
N GLN A 116 -8.90 -11.51 10.34
CA GLN A 116 -7.74 -11.03 11.10
C GLN A 116 -8.11 -9.94 12.12
N VAL A 117 -9.02 -9.04 11.77
CA VAL A 117 -9.56 -8.00 12.67
C VAL A 117 -10.45 -8.62 13.76
N SER A 118 -11.20 -9.67 13.43
CA SER A 118 -12.07 -10.36 14.41
C SER A 118 -11.26 -11.18 15.41
N LEU A 119 -10.17 -11.82 14.99
CA LEU A 119 -9.35 -12.69 15.84
C LEU A 119 -8.41 -11.92 16.77
N ASN A 120 -7.85 -10.80 16.31
CA ASN A 120 -6.84 -10.04 17.05
C ASN A 120 -7.37 -8.71 17.63
N GLY A 121 -8.67 -8.45 17.48
CA GLY A 121 -9.24 -7.09 17.60
C GLY A 121 -8.83 -6.21 16.41
N LEU A 122 -9.24 -4.93 16.41
CA LEU A 122 -8.53 -3.90 15.61
C LEU A 122 -7.04 -4.17 15.85
N PRO A 123 -6.24 -4.48 14.82
CA PRO A 123 -4.85 -4.79 15.07
C PRO A 123 -4.30 -3.66 15.95
N SER A 124 -3.40 -3.95 16.88
CA SER A 124 -2.52 -2.94 17.46
C SER A 124 -1.60 -2.42 16.34
N ARG A 125 -2.22 -1.84 15.30
CA ARG A 125 -1.72 -1.36 14.02
C ARG A 125 -0.81 -0.16 14.24
N ILE A 126 -0.70 0.33 15.47
CA ILE A 126 0.33 1.27 15.86
C ILE A 126 1.71 0.62 15.69
N GLU A 127 1.89 -0.67 16.03
CA GLU A 127 3.16 -1.39 15.91
C GLU A 127 3.46 -1.83 14.47
N THR A 128 2.51 -2.48 13.79
CA THR A 128 2.73 -2.98 12.41
C THR A 128 2.95 -1.83 11.43
N ILE A 129 2.24 -0.72 11.62
CA ILE A 129 2.41 0.40 10.70
C ILE A 129 3.64 1.25 11.13
N ALA A 130 4.02 1.34 12.41
CA ALA A 130 5.32 1.94 12.80
C ALA A 130 6.49 1.19 12.13
N ASP A 131 6.43 -0.14 12.13
CA ASP A 131 7.38 -1.00 11.42
C ASP A 131 7.42 -0.71 9.91
N ASP A 132 6.27 -0.42 9.29
CA ASP A 132 6.21 -0.04 7.87
C ASP A 132 6.82 1.35 7.58
N GLN A 133 6.70 2.32 8.50
CA GLN A 133 7.34 3.64 8.37
C GLN A 133 8.84 3.55 8.58
N GLU A 134 9.27 2.76 9.55
CA GLU A 134 10.67 2.49 9.82
C GLU A 134 11.31 1.75 8.62
N ARG A 135 10.62 0.75 8.08
CA ARG A 135 10.98 0.09 6.81
C ARG A 135 11.18 1.09 5.68
N MET A 136 10.24 2.04 5.53
CA MET A 136 10.26 3.05 4.46
C MET A 136 11.42 4.03 4.60
N ALA A 137 11.65 4.52 5.81
CA ALA A 137 12.75 5.43 6.12
C ALA A 137 14.10 4.73 5.94
N TRP A 138 14.23 3.50 6.46
CA TRP A 138 15.40 2.64 6.31
C TRP A 138 15.71 2.39 4.84
N TRP A 139 14.75 1.88 4.06
CA TRP A 139 14.97 1.55 2.65
C TRP A 139 15.33 2.76 1.80
N SER A 140 14.68 3.91 2.07
CA SER A 140 14.93 5.17 1.37
C SER A 140 16.30 5.76 1.72
N GLY A 141 16.78 5.53 2.94
CA GLY A 141 18.09 5.99 3.42
C GLY A 141 19.28 5.17 2.93
N LEU A 142 19.06 3.97 2.38
CA LEU A 142 20.12 3.16 1.79
C LEU A 142 20.53 3.67 0.40
N ASP A 143 21.83 3.73 0.17
CA ASP A 143 22.40 3.91 -1.17
C ASP A 143 22.30 2.63 -2.01
N ARG A 144 22.78 2.68 -3.25
CA ARG A 144 22.67 1.56 -4.20
C ARG A 144 23.36 0.29 -3.69
N GLU A 145 24.53 0.45 -3.05
CA GLU A 145 25.30 -0.68 -2.51
C GLU A 145 24.62 -1.28 -1.27
N GLY A 146 24.10 -0.42 -0.38
CA GLY A 146 23.34 -0.82 0.80
C GLY A 146 22.06 -1.58 0.45
N ARG A 147 21.31 -1.12 -0.57
CA ARG A 147 20.14 -1.87 -1.07
C ARG A 147 20.55 -3.22 -1.66
N ALA A 148 21.58 -3.26 -2.50
CA ALA A 148 22.05 -4.51 -3.11
C ALA A 148 22.50 -5.55 -2.08
N LYS A 149 23.18 -5.11 -1.01
CA LYS A 149 23.59 -5.98 0.11
C LYS A 149 22.38 -6.68 0.76
N TRP A 150 21.33 -5.94 1.07
CA TRP A 150 20.19 -6.49 1.79
C TRP A 150 19.24 -7.31 0.91
N VAL A 151 19.13 -6.97 -0.38
CA VAL A 151 18.47 -7.84 -1.37
C VAL A 151 19.20 -9.18 -1.49
N LYS A 152 20.52 -9.16 -1.57
CA LYS A 152 21.33 -10.39 -1.61
C LYS A 152 21.19 -11.23 -0.33
N ALA A 153 21.11 -10.57 0.82
CA ALA A 153 20.89 -11.24 2.09
C ALA A 153 19.49 -11.86 2.21
N SER A 154 18.48 -11.30 1.53
CA SER A 154 17.11 -11.81 1.48
C SER A 154 16.87 -12.82 0.33
N VAL A 155 17.90 -13.60 -0.02
CA VAL A 155 17.84 -14.61 -1.10
C VAL A 155 17.45 -14.02 -2.46
N ASP A 156 17.90 -12.78 -2.74
CA ASP A 156 17.69 -12.08 -4.01
C ASP A 156 16.21 -11.95 -4.44
N SER A 157 15.27 -11.88 -3.49
CA SER A 157 13.84 -11.74 -3.80
C SER A 157 13.48 -10.45 -4.56
N GLY A 158 14.37 -9.44 -4.53
CA GLY A 158 14.16 -8.13 -5.15
C GLY A 158 13.12 -7.27 -4.45
N ILE A 159 12.56 -7.73 -3.33
CA ILE A 159 11.47 -7.09 -2.60
C ILE A 159 12.04 -6.42 -1.33
N GLY A 160 11.79 -5.11 -1.18
CA GLY A 160 12.28 -4.34 -0.01
C GLY A 160 11.70 -4.80 1.33
N ALA A 161 10.53 -5.45 1.34
CA ALA A 161 9.91 -6.02 2.53
C ALA A 161 10.66 -7.25 3.06
N ASP A 162 11.17 -8.11 2.18
CA ASP A 162 11.97 -9.27 2.58
C ASP A 162 13.34 -8.81 3.09
N ALA A 163 13.94 -7.83 2.41
CA ALA A 163 15.18 -7.19 2.83
C ALA A 163 15.07 -6.54 4.23
N TRP A 164 13.93 -5.92 4.54
CA TRP A 164 13.62 -5.37 5.86
C TRP A 164 13.52 -6.46 6.94
N THR A 165 12.84 -7.57 6.61
CA THR A 165 12.70 -8.70 7.53
C THR A 165 14.06 -9.33 7.84
N THR A 166 14.89 -9.55 6.81
CA THR A 166 16.27 -10.03 6.98
C THR A 166 17.13 -9.06 7.79
N TYR A 167 16.98 -7.74 7.58
CA TYR A 167 17.65 -6.71 8.37
C TYR A 167 17.29 -6.77 9.86
N LYS A 168 16.00 -6.88 10.20
CA LYS A 168 15.54 -7.00 11.58
C LYS A 168 16.04 -8.28 12.26
N ILE A 169 16.06 -9.40 11.54
CA ILE A 169 16.63 -10.67 12.02
C ILE A 169 18.12 -10.49 12.34
N ALA A 170 18.89 -9.90 11.42
CA ALA A 170 20.32 -9.65 11.63
C ALA A 170 20.58 -8.74 12.86
N LEU A 171 19.76 -7.71 13.07
CA LEU A 171 19.81 -6.85 14.25
C LEU A 171 19.52 -7.60 15.55
N SER A 172 18.53 -8.49 15.55
CA SER A 172 18.20 -9.31 16.73
C SER A 172 19.30 -10.32 17.08
N THR A 173 20.00 -10.87 16.08
CA THR A 173 21.15 -11.76 16.29
C THR A 173 22.41 -11.04 16.78
N LEU A 174 22.43 -9.71 16.72
CA LEU A 174 23.50 -8.86 17.27
C LEU A 174 23.27 -8.47 18.74
N GLY A 175 22.31 -9.13 19.43
CA GLY A 175 21.87 -8.85 20.80
C GLY A 175 22.91 -8.28 21.78
N ASP A 176 22.40 -7.29 22.54
CA ASP A 176 22.96 -6.45 23.61
C ASP A 176 24.43 -6.67 24.05
N PRO A 177 25.31 -5.66 23.95
CA PRO A 177 26.62 -5.69 24.60
C PRO A 177 26.54 -5.86 26.14
N ALA A 178 25.38 -5.57 26.74
CA ALA A 178 25.16 -5.71 28.19
C ALA A 178 24.90 -7.15 28.66
N GLU A 179 24.60 -8.10 27.76
CA GLU A 179 24.49 -9.53 28.08
C GLU A 179 25.78 -10.32 27.75
N ARG A 180 26.84 -9.63 27.33
CA ARG A 180 28.17 -10.20 27.03
C ARG A 180 29.26 -9.74 28.01
N ALA A 181 28.90 -9.45 29.25
CA ALA A 181 29.83 -9.14 30.34
C ALA A 181 29.78 -10.20 31.44
#